data_AF-A0A9W4QQK1-F1
#
_entry.id   AF-A0A9W4QQK1-F1
#
_cell.length_a   1.000
_cell.length_b   1.000
_cell.length_c   1.000
_cell.angle_alpha   90.00
_cell.angle_beta   90.00
_cell.angle_gamma   90.00
#
_symmetry.space_group_name_H-M   'P 1'
#
loop_
_entity.id
_entity.type
_entity.pdbx_description
1 polymer ?
#
loop_
_entity_poly.entity_id
_entity_poly.type
_entity_poly.pdbx_seq_one_letter_code
_entity_poly.pdbx_strand_id
1 'polypeptide(L)'
;MHKKSNIFGTIASFTTIVVVLLFAASSCTNPSTPAGHEGYIYEQPRFIGSGGYQGSLVGPSNYGFSLLRNQVVNIDMRPNTYTERFSILANDDLNISFDFHAVLAIKQVLSNKS
;
A
#
# COMPACT_ATOMS: atom_id res chain seq x y z
N MET A 1 46.67 -25.09 35.88
CA MET A 1 46.11 -24.99 34.51
C MET A 1 45.11 -23.85 34.45
N HIS A 2 45.50 -22.66 33.98
CA HIS A 2 44.57 -21.55 33.75
C HIS A 2 43.88 -21.75 32.39
N LYS A 3 42.59 -22.07 32.43
CA LYS A 3 41.73 -22.20 31.24
C LYS A 3 41.52 -20.78 30.69
N LYS A 4 42.25 -20.40 29.64
CA LYS A 4 41.97 -19.15 28.89
C LYS A 4 40.55 -19.26 28.33
N SER A 5 39.66 -18.42 28.81
CA SER A 5 38.26 -18.41 28.40
C SER A 5 38.16 -17.85 26.98
N ASN A 6 37.46 -18.56 26.10
CA ASN A 6 37.21 -18.17 24.71
C ASN A 6 36.13 -17.07 24.64
N ILE A 7 36.27 -16.02 25.45
CA ILE A 7 35.31 -14.90 25.58
C ILE A 7 35.05 -14.24 24.22
N PHE A 8 36.07 -14.14 23.36
CA PHE A 8 35.94 -13.58 22.02
C PHE A 8 35.03 -14.41 21.10
N GLY A 9 35.06 -15.74 21.20
CA GLY A 9 34.19 -16.62 20.39
C GLY A 9 32.72 -16.51 20.81
N THR A 10 32.46 -16.40 22.11
CA THR A 10 31.10 -16.24 22.65
C THR A 10 30.50 -14.88 22.27
N ILE A 11 31.29 -13.81 22.33
CA ILE A 11 30.84 -12.46 21.94
C ILE A 11 30.53 -12.41 20.44
N ALA A 12 31.39 -12.99 19.59
CA ALA A 12 31.17 -13.05 18.14
C ALA A 12 29.93 -13.89 17.75
N SER A 13 29.67 -14.98 18.47
CA SER A 13 28.44 -15.77 18.29
C SER A 13 27.20 -15.00 18.73
N PHE A 14 27.29 -14.21 19.80
CA PHE A 14 26.14 -13.45 20.29
C PHE A 14 25.79 -12.30 19.35
N THR A 15 26.79 -11.58 18.85
CA THR A 15 26.58 -10.48 17.90
C THR A 15 25.98 -10.97 16.58
N THR A 16 26.43 -12.11 16.05
CA THR A 16 25.85 -12.69 14.83
C THR A 16 24.39 -13.07 15.01
N ILE A 17 24.02 -13.70 16.13
CA ILE A 17 22.61 -14.03 16.44
C ILE A 17 21.75 -12.76 16.53
N VAL A 18 22.24 -11.72 17.20
CA VAL A 18 21.53 -10.44 17.33
C VAL A 18 21.32 -9.79 15.96
N VAL A 19 22.34 -9.80 15.09
CA VAL A 19 22.22 -9.27 13.73
C VAL A 19 21.16 -10.04 12.93
N VAL A 20 21.17 -11.37 12.97
CA VAL A 20 20.18 -12.20 12.27
C VAL A 20 18.76 -11.93 12.77
N LEU A 21 18.57 -11.78 14.08
CA LEU A 21 17.26 -11.45 14.68
C LEU A 21 16.76 -10.06 14.26
N LEU A 22 17.64 -9.06 14.21
CA LEU A 22 17.29 -7.71 13.76
C LEU A 22 16.88 -7.70 12.27
N PHE A 23 17.58 -8.48 11.44
CA PHE A 23 17.19 -8.67 10.04
C PHE A 23 15.85 -9.38 9.89
N ALA A 24 15.57 -10.42 10.68
CA ALA A 24 14.29 -11.13 10.64
C ALA A 24 13.11 -10.25 11.12
N ALA A 25 13.31 -9.43 12.15
CA ALA A 25 12.26 -8.55 12.68
C ALA A 25 11.90 -7.40 11.71
N SER A 26 12.89 -6.81 11.04
CA SER A 26 12.67 -5.81 9.98
C SER A 26 12.07 -6.43 8.70
N SER A 27 12.03 -7.76 8.64
CA SER A 27 11.50 -8.54 7.52
C SER A 27 10.00 -8.89 7.66
N CYS A 28 9.27 -8.23 8.55
CA CYS A 28 7.83 -8.48 8.71
C CYS A 28 7.07 -7.18 8.47
N THR A 29 6.26 -7.12 7.42
CA THR A 29 5.37 -5.98 7.15
C THR A 29 3.93 -6.45 7.18
N ASN A 30 3.04 -5.64 7.78
CA ASN A 30 1.59 -5.88 7.79
C ASN A 30 0.91 -4.72 7.04
N PRO A 31 0.71 -4.83 5.72
CA PRO A 31 -0.02 -3.83 4.95
C PRO A 31 -1.47 -3.77 5.39
N SER A 32 -1.98 -2.56 5.63
CA SER A 32 -3.36 -2.31 6.06
C SER A 32 -4.07 -1.33 5.15
N THR A 33 -5.38 -1.52 5.04
CA THR A 33 -6.28 -0.66 4.28
C THR A 33 -7.26 0.02 5.22
N PRO A 34 -7.19 1.35 5.37
CA PRO A 34 -8.10 2.13 6.20
C PRO A 34 -9.55 2.11 5.68
N ALA A 35 -10.50 2.50 6.53
CA ALA A 35 -11.89 2.64 6.14
C ALA A 35 -12.05 3.67 4.98
N GLY A 36 -13.00 3.40 4.08
CA GLY A 36 -13.24 4.25 2.90
C GLY A 36 -12.20 4.11 1.80
N HIS A 37 -11.21 3.22 1.96
CA HIS A 37 -10.20 2.93 0.95
C HIS A 37 -10.34 1.49 0.44
N GLU A 38 -9.92 1.26 -0.80
CA GLU A 38 -9.62 -0.07 -1.32
C GLU A 38 -8.10 -0.22 -1.47
N GLY A 39 -7.55 -1.25 -0.86
CA GLY A 39 -6.14 -1.56 -0.93
C GLY A 39 -5.87 -2.55 -2.05
N TYR A 40 -5.18 -2.12 -3.10
CA TYR A 40 -4.69 -3.01 -4.15
C TYR A 40 -3.35 -3.59 -3.73
N ILE A 41 -3.29 -4.91 -3.57
CA ILE A 41 -2.08 -5.61 -3.15
C ILE A 41 -1.27 -5.99 -4.38
N TYR A 42 0.01 -5.64 -4.36
CA TYR A 42 0.96 -6.10 -5.35
C TYR A 42 2.20 -6.66 -4.68
N GLU A 43 2.77 -7.66 -5.32
CA GLU A 43 4.02 -8.28 -4.92
C GLU A 43 5.18 -7.57 -5.62
N GLN A 44 6.13 -7.04 -4.84
CA GLN A 44 7.35 -6.42 -5.38
C GLN A 44 8.57 -7.33 -5.16
N PRO A 45 9.14 -7.94 -6.23
CA PRO A 45 10.31 -8.80 -6.12
C PRO A 45 11.57 -7.95 -5.87
N ARG A 46 12.37 -8.29 -4.85
CA ARG A 46 13.60 -7.54 -4.51
C ARG A 46 14.87 -8.03 -5.20
N PHE A 47 14.93 -9.31 -5.56
CA PHE A 47 16.15 -9.92 -6.09
C PHE A 47 15.90 -10.70 -7.38
N ILE A 48 14.88 -11.58 -7.41
CA ILE A 48 14.54 -12.40 -8.59
C ILE A 48 13.02 -12.63 -8.61
N GLY A 49 12.41 -12.61 -9.81
CA GLY A 49 11.02 -12.97 -10.08
C GLY A 49 10.20 -11.85 -10.72
N SER A 50 9.01 -12.20 -11.23
CA SER A 50 7.99 -11.24 -11.66
C SER A 50 7.09 -10.89 -10.48
N GLY A 51 6.94 -9.59 -10.21
CA GLY A 51 5.90 -9.10 -9.31
C GLY A 51 4.52 -9.23 -9.94
N GLY A 52 3.48 -9.17 -9.13
CA GLY A 52 2.12 -9.35 -9.64
C GLY A 52 1.05 -8.83 -8.69
N TYR A 53 -0.13 -8.59 -9.26
CA TYR A 53 -1.33 -8.29 -8.50
C TYR A 53 -1.79 -9.54 -7.74
N GLN A 54 -1.94 -9.42 -6.42
CA GLN A 54 -2.34 -10.54 -5.56
C GLN A 54 -3.84 -10.49 -5.24
N GLY A 55 -4.42 -9.29 -5.14
CA GLY A 55 -5.84 -9.12 -4.82
C GLY A 55 -6.14 -7.69 -4.36
N SER A 56 -7.38 -7.45 -3.96
CA SER A 56 -7.80 -6.21 -3.33
C SER A 56 -8.38 -6.47 -1.94
N LEU A 57 -8.19 -5.52 -1.04
CA LEU A 57 -8.82 -5.48 0.28
C LEU A 57 -9.78 -4.30 0.32
N VAL A 58 -11.04 -4.56 0.64
CA VAL A 58 -11.97 -3.48 0.96
C VAL A 58 -11.77 -3.11 2.42
N GLY A 59 -11.46 -1.84 2.70
CA GLY A 59 -11.23 -1.37 4.06
C GLY A 59 -12.52 -1.36 4.91
N PRO A 60 -12.40 -1.38 6.25
CA PRO A 60 -11.18 -1.55 7.04
C PRO A 60 -10.74 -3.02 7.08
N SER A 61 -9.55 -3.32 6.57
CA SER A 61 -9.02 -4.68 6.52
C SER A 61 -7.49 -4.69 6.52
N ASN A 62 -6.91 -5.82 6.92
CA ASN A 62 -5.47 -6.04 6.95
C ASN A 62 -5.13 -7.24 6.10
N TYR A 63 -4.02 -7.15 5.35
CA TYR A 63 -3.55 -8.26 4.55
C TYR A 63 -3.02 -9.43 5.39
N GLY A 64 -2.59 -9.16 6.62
CA GLY A 64 -2.00 -10.16 7.51
C GLY A 64 -0.49 -10.30 7.30
N PHE A 65 0.08 -11.39 7.81
CA PHE A 65 1.52 -11.60 7.83
C PHE A 65 2.07 -11.76 6.42
N SER A 66 2.77 -10.73 5.93
CA SER A 66 3.43 -10.73 4.63
C SER A 66 4.94 -10.79 4.81
N LEU A 67 5.56 -11.84 4.26
CA LEU A 67 7.02 -11.99 4.19
C LEU A 67 7.58 -10.99 3.16
N LEU A 68 7.76 -9.74 3.58
CA LEU A 68 8.51 -8.66 2.90
C LEU A 68 8.18 -8.29 1.44
N ARG A 69 7.26 -8.97 0.79
CA ARG A 69 7.04 -8.86 -0.65
C ARG A 69 5.77 -8.12 -1.02
N ASN A 70 4.74 -8.20 -0.18
CA ASN A 70 3.46 -7.56 -0.49
C ASN A 70 3.41 -6.13 0.03
N GLN A 71 3.02 -5.23 -0.85
CA GLN A 71 2.72 -3.83 -0.58
C GLN A 71 1.26 -3.54 -0.95
N VAL A 72 0.68 -2.51 -0.35
CA VAL A 72 -0.71 -2.11 -0.60
C VAL A 72 -0.76 -0.68 -1.12
N VAL A 73 -1.46 -0.46 -2.23
CA VAL A 73 -1.85 0.88 -2.70
C VAL A 73 -3.26 1.14 -2.21
N ASN A 74 -3.42 2.07 -1.28
CA ASN A 74 -4.74 2.45 -0.79
C ASN A 74 -5.31 3.55 -1.68
N ILE A 75 -6.41 3.23 -2.37
CA ILE A 75 -7.17 4.18 -3.19
C ILE A 75 -8.40 4.61 -2.41
N ASP A 76 -8.61 5.91 -2.29
CA ASP A 76 -9.80 6.47 -1.65
C ASP A 76 -11.03 6.25 -2.54
N MET A 77 -12.04 5.57 -1.99
CA MET A 77 -13.29 5.26 -2.67
C MET A 77 -14.42 6.25 -2.33
N ARG A 78 -14.14 7.27 -1.52
CA ARG A 78 -15.14 8.26 -1.11
C ARG A 78 -15.57 9.14 -2.30
N PRO A 79 -16.86 9.50 -2.39
CA PRO A 79 -17.36 10.33 -3.47
C PRO A 79 -16.78 11.75 -3.36
N ASN A 80 -16.31 12.28 -4.50
CA ASN A 80 -15.78 13.64 -4.60
C ASN A 80 -16.67 14.49 -5.51
N THR A 81 -16.93 15.72 -5.09
CA THR A 81 -17.68 16.71 -5.85
C THR A 81 -16.71 17.61 -6.61
N TYR A 82 -16.86 17.65 -7.93
CA TYR A 82 -16.10 18.50 -8.81
C TYR A 82 -17.02 19.61 -9.32
N THR A 83 -16.61 20.85 -9.09
CA THR A 83 -17.32 22.03 -9.58
C THR A 83 -16.52 22.61 -10.73
N GLU A 84 -17.10 22.60 -11.93
CA GLU A 84 -16.48 23.19 -13.11
C GLU A 84 -17.32 24.36 -13.59
N ARG A 85 -16.65 25.49 -13.85
CA ARG A 85 -17.27 26.70 -14.36
C ARG A 85 -16.87 26.87 -15.81
N PHE A 86 -17.86 26.80 -16.70
CA PHE A 86 -17.66 27.06 -18.11
C PHE A 86 -18.12 28.48 -18.42
N SER A 87 -17.29 29.21 -19.16
CA SER A 87 -17.65 30.50 -19.76
C SER A 87 -17.54 30.33 -21.25
N ILE A 88 -18.67 30.45 -21.94
CA ILE A 88 -18.74 30.30 -23.40
C ILE A 88 -19.23 31.63 -23.96
N LEU A 89 -18.51 32.15 -24.97
CA LEU A 89 -19.04 33.22 -25.81
C LEU A 89 -20.08 32.60 -26.75
N ALA A 90 -21.33 32.99 -26.58
CA ALA A 90 -22.39 32.64 -27.53
C ALA A 90 -22.17 33.40 -28.85
N ASN A 91 -22.81 32.91 -29.92
CA ASN A 91 -22.66 33.42 -31.29
C ASN A 91 -23.04 34.91 -31.43
N ASP A 92 -23.82 35.46 -30.49
CA ASP A 92 -24.25 36.86 -30.44
C ASP A 92 -23.36 37.74 -29.53
N ASP A 93 -22.09 37.37 -29.30
CA ASP A 93 -21.16 38.02 -28.36
C ASP A 93 -21.63 38.04 -26.90
N LEU A 94 -22.62 37.20 -26.56
CA LEU A 94 -23.12 37.08 -25.19
C LEU A 94 -22.23 36.14 -24.38
N ASN A 95 -21.61 36.65 -23.32
CA ASN A 95 -20.85 35.82 -22.38
C ASN A 95 -21.79 35.10 -21.43
N ILE A 96 -21.97 33.80 -21.65
CA ILE A 96 -22.80 32.94 -20.81
C ILE A 96 -21.86 32.11 -19.93
N SER A 97 -22.08 32.15 -18.62
CA SER A 97 -21.38 31.28 -17.67
C SER A 97 -22.37 30.34 -17.00
N PHE A 98 -22.00 29.06 -16.87
CA PHE A 98 -22.75 28.09 -16.08
C PHE A 98 -21.80 27.28 -15.19
N ASP A 99 -22.28 26.98 -13.99
CA ASP A 99 -21.58 26.16 -13.00
C ASP A 99 -22.16 24.75 -13.04
N PHE A 100 -21.31 23.75 -13.27
CA PHE A 100 -21.67 22.34 -13.25
C PHE A 100 -21.09 21.68 -12.00
N HIS A 101 -21.93 20.97 -11.26
CA HIS A 101 -21.54 20.20 -10.08
C HIS A 101 -21.65 18.71 -10.38
N ALA A 102 -20.51 18.05 -10.60
CA ALA A 102 -20.43 16.61 -10.82
C ALA A 102 -20.08 15.90 -9.51
N VAL A 103 -20.88 14.92 -9.09
CA VAL A 103 -20.53 14.01 -7.99
C VAL A 103 -20.06 12.69 -8.58
N LEU A 104 -18.78 12.38 -8.42
CA LEU A 104 -18.16 11.16 -8.93
C LEU A 104 -17.93 10.19 -7.77
N ALA A 105 -18.39 8.95 -7.94
CA ALA A 105 -18.19 7.85 -6.98
C ALA A 105 -17.64 6.63 -7.72
N ILE A 106 -16.56 6.05 -7.19
CA ILE A 106 -15.99 4.82 -7.75
C ILE A 106 -16.75 3.64 -7.16
N LYS A 107 -17.34 2.82 -8.03
CA LYS A 107 -18.05 1.60 -7.62
C LYS A 107 -17.18 0.38 -7.86
N GLN A 108 -16.99 -0.41 -6.81
CA GLN A 108 -16.29 -1.68 -6.88
C GLN A 108 -17.17 -2.71 -7.61
N VAL A 109 -16.63 -3.35 -8.64
CA VAL A 109 -17.21 -4.57 -9.19
C VAL A 109 -16.51 -5.72 -8.49
N LEU A 110 -17.18 -6.34 -7.52
CA LEU A 110 -16.65 -7.52 -6.85
C LEU A 110 -16.42 -8.60 -7.92
N SER A 111 -15.15 -8.82 -8.28
CA SER A 111 -14.76 -9.96 -9.11
C SER A 111 -14.89 -11.20 -8.22
N ASN A 112 -16.06 -11.84 -8.33
CA ASN A 112 -16.38 -13.06 -7.59
C ASN A 112 -15.44 -14.17 -8.07
N LYS A 113 -14.29 -14.31 -7.42
CA LYS A 113 -13.36 -15.40 -7.69
C LYS A 113 -13.76 -16.57 -6.81
N SER A 114 -14.53 -17.48 -7.42
CA SER A 114 -14.80 -18.84 -6.94
C SER A 114 -13.53 -19.65 -6.77
#